data_AF-A0A7C6UIL6-F1
#
_entry.id   AF-A0A7C6UIL6-F1
#
_cell.length_a   1.000
_cell.length_b   1.000
_cell.length_c   1.000
_cell.angle_alpha   90.00
_cell.angle_beta   90.00
_cell.angle_gamma   90.00
#
_symmetry.space_group_name_H-M   'P 1'
#
loop_
_entity.id
_entity.type
_entity.pdbx_description
1 polymer ?
#
loop_
_entity_poly.entity_id
_entity_poly.type
_entity_poly.pdbx_seq_one_letter_code
_entity_poly.pdbx_strand_id
1 'polypeptide(L)'
;KQEFSQTAISTEGSGWAALTVCRATDRLFITQIEKHNVNVIPHFQVLMVLDVWEHAYYLDYKNVRPDYVGAFWNIVNWEEVNRRLEIELLAGSLNLVDNRRILDIKVEEFKENFDNWLKTI
;
A
#
# COMPACT_ATOMS: atom_id res chain seq x y z
N LYS A 1 -3.79 -4.15 13.55
CA LYS A 1 -3.39 -2.92 14.29
C LYS A 1 -2.23 -3.17 15.25
N GLN A 2 -2.37 -4.08 16.23
CA GLN A 2 -1.34 -4.36 17.23
C GLN A 2 0.00 -4.79 16.62
N GLU A 3 -0.02 -5.80 15.76
CA GLU A 3 1.19 -6.32 15.09
C GLU A 3 1.92 -5.22 14.29
N PHE A 4 1.20 -4.50 13.43
CA PHE A 4 1.78 -3.37 12.68
C PHE A 4 2.38 -2.30 13.60
N SER A 5 1.71 -1.98 14.71
CA SER A 5 2.22 -1.00 15.67
C SER A 5 3.50 -1.50 16.33
N GLN A 6 3.55 -2.78 16.70
CA GLN A 6 4.77 -3.39 17.26
C GLN A 6 5.90 -3.35 16.24
N THR A 7 5.64 -3.72 14.98
CA THR A 7 6.63 -3.66 13.89
C THR A 7 7.18 -2.25 13.68
N ALA A 8 6.32 -1.22 13.72
CA ALA A 8 6.74 0.18 13.58
C ALA A 8 7.57 0.68 14.77
N ILE A 9 7.16 0.31 16.00
CA ILE A 9 7.91 0.68 17.21
C ILE A 9 9.30 0.03 17.19
N SER A 10 9.39 -1.25 16.82
CA SER A 10 10.63 -2.02 16.83
C SER A 10 11.48 -1.88 15.57
N THR A 11 11.14 -0.99 14.62
CA THR A 11 11.98 -0.77 13.43
C THR A 11 13.33 -0.20 13.85
N GLU A 12 14.42 -0.86 13.46
CA GLU A 12 15.74 -0.46 13.88
C GLU A 12 16.22 0.79 13.12
N GLY A 13 16.70 1.78 13.86
CA GLY A 13 17.17 3.05 13.30
C GLY A 13 16.10 3.77 12.48
N SER A 14 16.45 4.02 11.22
CA SER A 14 15.63 4.72 10.23
C SER A 14 14.98 3.75 9.26
N GLY A 15 13.66 3.86 9.05
CA GLY A 15 12.97 2.96 8.13
C GLY A 15 11.46 3.16 8.12
N TRP A 16 10.76 2.11 7.73
CA TRP A 16 9.31 2.09 7.53
C TRP A 16 8.72 0.80 8.09
N ALA A 17 7.51 0.88 8.62
CA ALA A 17 6.65 -0.30 8.74
C ALA A 17 5.69 -0.34 7.56
N ALA A 18 5.59 -1.48 6.90
CA ALA A 18 4.80 -1.65 5.69
C ALA A 18 3.79 -2.78 5.84
N LEU A 19 2.55 -2.54 5.40
CA LEU A 19 1.56 -3.56 5.14
C LEU A 19 1.61 -3.84 3.64
N THR A 20 1.80 -5.10 3.30
CA THR A 20 2.00 -5.56 1.94
C THR A 20 1.08 -6.75 1.64
N VAL A 21 0.88 -7.04 0.36
CA VAL A 21 0.19 -8.25 -0.09
C VAL A 21 1.10 -9.05 -1.00
N CYS A 22 1.17 -10.35 -0.75
CA CYS A 22 1.89 -11.30 -1.58
C CYS A 22 1.04 -11.67 -2.80
N ARG A 23 1.44 -11.23 -3.99
CA ARG A 23 0.71 -11.47 -5.25
C ARG A 23 0.51 -12.94 -5.60
N ALA A 24 1.38 -13.82 -5.09
CA ALA A 24 1.31 -15.25 -5.40
C ALA A 24 0.34 -16.03 -4.50
N THR A 25 0.00 -15.47 -3.32
CA THR A 25 -0.81 -16.18 -2.31
C THR A 25 -2.01 -15.39 -1.82
N ASP A 26 -2.16 -14.14 -2.28
CA ASP A 26 -3.17 -13.17 -1.83
C ASP A 26 -3.18 -12.96 -0.31
N ARG A 27 -2.04 -13.22 0.35
CA ARG A 27 -1.88 -13.05 1.80
C ARG A 27 -1.28 -11.70 2.14
N LEU A 28 -1.80 -11.10 3.20
CA LEU A 28 -1.24 -9.89 3.80
C LEU A 28 0.00 -10.23 4.62
N PHE A 29 0.98 -9.33 4.55
CA PHE A 29 2.23 -9.41 5.30
C PHE A 29 2.59 -8.04 5.86
N ILE A 30 3.07 -8.03 7.09
CA ILE A 30 3.63 -6.85 7.74
C ILE A 30 5.14 -7.02 7.75
N THR A 31 5.88 -6.01 7.28
CA THR A 31 7.34 -6.05 7.23
C THR A 31 7.93 -4.71 7.65
N GLN A 32 9.19 -4.74 8.10
CA GLN A 32 10.01 -3.55 8.23
C GLN A 32 10.79 -3.35 6.93
N ILE A 33 10.90 -2.10 6.51
CA ILE A 33 11.80 -1.69 5.43
C ILE A 33 12.83 -0.77 6.06
N GLU A 34 14.06 -1.25 6.21
CA GLU A 34 15.14 -0.45 6.77
C GLU A 34 15.69 0.51 5.70
N LYS A 35 16.02 1.72 6.14
CA LYS A 35 16.39 2.86 5.28
C LYS A 35 15.30 3.11 4.25
N HIS A 36 15.55 2.76 2.98
CA HIS A 36 14.55 2.82 1.90
C HIS A 36 14.49 1.55 1.06
N ASN A 37 15.38 0.58 1.28
CA ASN A 37 15.63 -0.50 0.32
C ASN A 37 16.05 -1.83 0.94
N VAL A 38 16.29 -1.89 2.25
CA VAL A 38 16.66 -3.12 2.95
C VAL A 38 15.38 -3.80 3.42
N ASN A 39 15.30 -5.12 3.30
CA ASN A 39 14.13 -5.95 3.59
C ASN A 39 12.89 -5.67 2.71
N VAL A 40 13.08 -5.05 1.54
CA VAL A 40 12.03 -4.96 0.52
C VAL A 40 11.86 -6.33 -0.15
N ILE A 41 10.66 -6.90 -0.05
CA ILE A 41 10.35 -8.20 -0.64
C ILE A 41 9.89 -7.98 -2.09
N PRO A 42 10.60 -8.51 -3.10
CA PRO A 42 10.17 -8.41 -4.48
C PRO A 42 8.78 -9.02 -4.69
N HIS A 43 7.99 -8.42 -5.57
CA HIS A 43 6.62 -8.86 -5.91
C HIS A 43 5.61 -8.79 -4.76
N PHE A 44 5.93 -8.15 -3.64
CA PHE A 44 4.95 -7.83 -2.61
C PHE A 44 4.48 -6.39 -2.85
N GLN A 45 3.18 -6.22 -3.08
CA GLN A 45 2.62 -4.91 -3.33
C GLN A 45 2.41 -4.19 -2.00
N VAL A 46 2.93 -2.97 -1.89
CA VAL A 46 2.81 -2.15 -0.69
C VAL A 46 1.44 -1.46 -0.67
N LEU A 47 0.67 -1.73 0.38
CA LEU A 47 -0.68 -1.17 0.56
C LEU A 47 -0.64 0.09 1.43
N MET A 48 0.08 0.02 2.54
CA MET A 48 0.20 1.08 3.53
C MET A 48 1.62 1.11 4.09
N VAL A 49 2.16 2.30 4.32
CA VAL A 49 3.44 2.48 5.02
C VAL A 49 3.31 3.52 6.12
N LEU A 50 4.09 3.34 7.18
CA LEU A 50 4.35 4.36 8.18
C LEU A 50 5.84 4.69 8.17
N ASP A 51 6.16 5.94 7.90
CA ASP A 51 7.52 6.48 8.04
C ASP A 51 7.87 6.55 9.53
N VAL A 52 8.93 5.85 9.94
CA VAL A 52 9.46 5.87 11.30
C VAL A 52 10.90 6.40 11.35
N TRP A 53 11.35 7.12 10.32
CA TRP A 53 12.51 7.99 10.42
C TRP A 53 12.25 9.07 11.46
N GLU A 54 13.26 9.40 12.27
CA GLU A 54 13.09 10.40 13.34
C GLU A 54 12.56 11.73 12.78
N HIS A 55 13.01 12.15 11.60
CA HIS A 55 12.53 13.38 10.97
C HIS A 55 11.02 13.42 10.67
N ALA A 56 10.34 12.26 10.61
CA ALA A 56 8.91 12.20 10.36
C ALA A 56 8.07 12.61 11.58
N TYR A 57 8.63 12.52 12.79
CA TYR A 57 7.86 12.74 14.03
C TYR A 57 8.58 13.53 15.12
N TYR A 58 9.89 13.80 14.98
CA TYR A 58 10.68 14.34 16.09
C TYR A 58 10.24 15.72 16.56
N LEU A 59 9.71 16.57 15.68
CA LEU A 59 9.26 17.91 16.07
C LEU A 59 8.11 17.83 17.08
N ASP A 60 7.11 16.98 16.83
CA ASP A 60 5.89 16.88 17.63
C ASP A 60 6.00 15.85 18.77
N TYR A 61 6.66 14.72 18.54
CA TYR A 61 6.71 13.57 19.46
C TYR A 61 8.09 13.31 20.06
N LYS A 62 9.13 14.04 19.65
CA LYS A 62 10.52 13.87 20.10
C LYS A 62 10.97 12.40 19.95
N ASN A 63 11.47 11.80 21.03
CA ASN A 63 11.91 10.41 21.08
C ASN A 63 10.77 9.41 21.41
N VAL A 64 9.53 9.87 21.53
CA VAL A 64 8.39 9.02 21.92
C VAL A 64 7.69 8.45 20.69
N ARG A 65 8.40 7.57 19.98
CA ARG A 65 7.89 6.88 18.78
C ARG A 65 6.54 6.15 19.01
N PRO A 66 6.28 5.48 20.16
CA PRO A 66 5.00 4.80 20.38
C PRO A 66 3.79 5.73 20.30
N ASP A 67 3.91 6.98 20.76
CA ASP A 67 2.81 7.95 20.74
C ASP A 67 2.51 8.41 19.31
N TYR A 68 3.56 8.64 18.51
CA TYR A 68 3.43 8.92 17.08
C TYR A 68 2.74 7.77 16.33
N VAL A 69 3.17 6.52 16.57
CA VAL A 69 2.52 5.32 15.99
C VAL A 69 1.07 5.21 16.45
N GLY A 70 0.76 5.58 17.70
CA GLY A 70 -0.60 5.65 18.21
C GLY A 70 -1.46 6.65 17.45
N ALA A 71 -0.94 7.86 17.23
CA ALA A 71 -1.61 8.94 16.52
C ALA A 71 -1.83 8.64 15.02
N PHE A 72 -0.88 7.94 14.37
CA PHE A 72 -0.99 7.52 12.98
C PHE A 72 -2.32 6.83 12.68
N TRP A 73 -2.81 5.99 13.59
CA TRP A 73 -4.05 5.25 13.38
C TRP A 73 -5.31 6.10 13.27
N ASN A 74 -5.27 7.36 13.70
CA ASN A 74 -6.39 8.28 13.58
C ASN A 74 -6.48 8.93 12.18
N ILE A 75 -5.41 8.85 11.38
CA ILE A 75 -5.30 9.53 10.08
C ILE A 75 -5.13 8.56 8.91
N VAL A 76 -5.12 7.24 9.16
CA VAL A 76 -4.99 6.25 8.09
C VAL A 76 -6.16 6.37 7.10
N ASN A 77 -5.82 6.55 5.82
CA ASN A 77 -6.80 6.49 4.74
C ASN A 77 -7.08 5.04 4.34
N TRP A 78 -8.08 4.43 4.99
CA TRP A 78 -8.48 3.05 4.73
C TRP A 78 -9.10 2.85 3.35
N GLU A 79 -9.74 3.88 2.78
CA GLU A 79 -10.31 3.80 1.42
C GLU A 79 -9.21 3.57 0.39
N GLU A 80 -8.08 4.29 0.50
CA GLU A 80 -6.94 4.10 -0.40
C GLU A 80 -6.26 2.75 -0.20
N VAL A 81 -6.14 2.27 1.04
CA VAL A 81 -5.59 0.93 1.34
C VAL A 81 -6.46 -0.16 0.70
N ASN A 82 -7.78 -0.05 0.83
CA ASN A 82 -8.73 -0.98 0.22
C ASN A 82 -8.66 -0.92 -1.32
N ARG A 83 -8.64 0.29 -1.90
CA ARG A 83 -8.53 0.47 -3.36
C ARG A 83 -7.27 -0.20 -3.92
N ARG A 84 -6.12 -0.05 -3.24
CA ARG A 84 -4.86 -0.72 -3.65
C ARG A 84 -4.95 -2.23 -3.57
N LEU A 85 -5.58 -2.76 -2.51
CA LEU A 85 -5.78 -4.19 -2.34
C LEU A 85 -6.70 -4.74 -3.43
N GLU A 86 -7.82 -4.09 -3.72
CA GLU A 86 -8.76 -4.48 -4.77
C GLU A 86 -8.08 -4.52 -6.14
N ILE A 87 -7.32 -3.50 -6.50
CA ILE A 87 -6.55 -3.47 -7.75
C ILE A 87 -5.61 -4.66 -7.85
N GLU A 88 -4.91 -4.99 -6.76
CA GLU A 88 -3.95 -6.09 -6.76
C GLU A 88 -4.64 -7.46 -6.87
N LEU A 89 -5.72 -7.69 -6.12
CA LEU A 89 -6.49 -8.93 -6.20
C LEU A 89 -7.14 -9.13 -7.58
N LEU A 90 -7.66 -8.04 -8.17
CA LEU A 90 -8.16 -8.06 -9.54
C LEU A 90 -7.04 -8.37 -10.54
N ALA A 91 -5.87 -7.73 -10.41
CA ALA A 91 -4.71 -8.01 -11.25
C ALA A 91 -4.24 -9.47 -11.12
N GLY A 92 -4.27 -10.06 -9.92
CA GLY A 92 -3.99 -11.48 -9.69
C GLY A 92 -4.99 -12.38 -10.41
N SER A 93 -6.29 -12.10 -10.28
CA SER A 93 -7.37 -12.87 -10.92
C SER A 93 -7.33 -12.83 -12.46
N LEU A 94 -6.86 -11.72 -13.03
CA LEU A 94 -6.69 -11.55 -14.48
C LEU A 94 -5.50 -12.33 -15.03
N ASN A 95 -4.54 -12.72 -14.19
CA ASN A 95 -3.31 -13.40 -14.58
C ASN A 95 -3.38 -14.94 -14.49
N LEU A 96 -4.51 -15.51 -14.05
CA LEU A 96 -4.73 -16.94 -14.04
C LEU A 96 -5.88 -17.28 -15.02
N VAL A 97 -5.47 -17.67 -16.24
CA VAL A 97 -6.25 -18.36 -17.29
C VAL A 97 -6.80 -17.52 -18.46
N ASP A 98 -7.33 -16.31 -18.31
CA ASP A 98 -7.98 -15.65 -19.48
C ASP A 98 -8.00 -14.12 -19.39
N ASN A 99 -6.92 -13.40 -19.75
CA ASN A 99 -7.06 -11.95 -19.94
C ASN A 99 -5.98 -11.14 -20.67
N ARG A 100 -5.86 -11.32 -22.00
CA ARG A 100 -5.41 -10.19 -22.85
C ARG A 100 -6.61 -9.52 -23.54
N ARG A 101 -7.54 -10.32 -24.06
CA ARG A 101 -8.73 -9.81 -24.75
C ARG A 101 -9.68 -8.98 -23.89
N ILE A 102 -9.97 -9.36 -22.64
CA ILE A 102 -10.98 -8.63 -21.85
C ILE A 102 -10.39 -7.33 -21.29
N LEU A 103 -9.09 -7.27 -21.01
CA LEU A 103 -8.37 -6.03 -20.70
C LEU A 103 -8.34 -5.07 -21.89
N ASP A 104 -8.04 -5.57 -23.09
CA ASP A 104 -8.08 -4.75 -24.31
C ASP A 104 -9.50 -4.19 -24.54
N ILE A 105 -10.53 -5.04 -24.40
CA ILE A 105 -11.95 -4.63 -24.54
C ILE A 105 -12.34 -3.57 -23.50
N LYS A 106 -12.00 -3.75 -22.23
CA LYS A 106 -12.37 -2.78 -21.17
C LYS A 106 -11.64 -1.46 -21.31
N VAL A 107 -10.41 -1.47 -21.83
CA VAL A 107 -9.65 -0.24 -22.11
C VAL A 107 -10.24 0.51 -23.32
N GLU A 108 -10.67 -0.21 -24.36
CA GLU A 108 -11.36 0.38 -25.51
C GLU A 108 -12.72 0.97 -25.10
N GLU A 109 -13.51 0.24 -24.33
CA GLU A 109 -14.82 0.68 -23.83
C GLU A 109 -14.69 1.91 -22.89
N PHE A 110 -13.63 1.95 -22.06
CA PHE A 110 -13.32 3.13 -21.25
C PHE A 110 -12.94 4.34 -22.11
N LYS A 111 -12.11 4.16 -23.15
CA LYS A 111 -11.72 5.23 -24.07
C LYS A 111 -12.93 5.78 -24.83
N GLU A 112 -13.80 4.92 -25.34
CA GLU A 112 -15.02 5.37 -26.03
C GLU A 112 -15.95 6.17 -25.11
N ASN A 113 -16.15 5.69 -23.88
CA ASN A 113 -16.98 6.41 -22.90
C ASN A 113 -16.36 7.75 -22.49
N PHE A 114 -15.04 7.82 -22.35
CA PHE A 114 -14.33 9.06 -22.06
C PHE A 114 -14.40 10.06 -23.23
N ASP A 115 -14.19 9.60 -24.47
CA ASP A 115 -14.29 10.43 -25.67
C ASP A 115 -15.72 10.94 -25.92
N ASN A 116 -16.73 10.12 -25.60
CA ASN A 116 -18.12 10.54 -25.65
C ASN A 116 -18.45 11.57 -24.58
N TRP A 117 -17.94 11.41 -23.37
CA TRP A 117 -18.09 12.39 -22.30
C TRP A 117 -17.44 13.73 -22.67
N LEU A 118 -16.24 13.73 -23.28
CA LEU A 118 -15.57 14.93 -23.78
C LEU A 118 -16.37 15.68 -24.85
N LYS A 119 -17.23 14.99 -25.61
CA LYS A 119 -18.10 15.62 -26.61
C LYS A 119 -19.40 16.19 -26.03
N THR A 120 -19.73 15.86 -24.77
CA THR A 120 -20.94 16.32 -24.08
C THR A 120 -20.72 17.52 -23.16
N ILE A 121 -19.46 17.95 -23.00
CA ILE A 121 -19.05 19.19 -22.34
C ILE A 121 -18.63 20.24 -23.37
#